data_AF-L1IVH7-F1
#
_entry.id   AF-L1IVH7-F1
#
_cell.length_a   1.000
_cell.length_b   1.000
_cell.length_c   1.000
_cell.angle_alpha   90.00
_cell.angle_beta   90.00
_cell.angle_gamma   90.00
#
_symmetry.space_group_name_H-M   'P 1'
#
loop_
_entity.id
_entity.type
_entity.pdbx_description
1 polymer ?
#
loop_
_entity_poly.entity_id
_entity_poly.type
_entity_poly.pdbx_seq_one_letter_code
_entity_poly.pdbx_strand_id
1 'polypeptide(L)'
;MSWHDDALCIQFTHFRSEQVDERLRCPRRIYCNPKCPEICPILALGIYLLSFTPDPEKLFPGRSQHHRYLNILQSREINRGLTALGLHPKDIGTHSVRLGAATYCSSSSTFGP
;
A
#
# COMPACT_ATOMS: atom_id res chain seq x y z
N MET A 1 -2.06 3.68 -14.00
CA MET A 1 -3.21 3.87 -13.10
C MET A 1 -4.39 4.27 -13.94
N SER A 2 -5.56 3.68 -13.71
CA SER A 2 -6.82 4.05 -14.38
C SER A 2 -7.93 4.12 -13.35
N TRP A 3 -9.00 4.86 -13.67
CA TRP A 3 -10.23 4.86 -12.90
C TRP A 3 -11.23 3.92 -13.56
N HIS A 4 -11.88 3.07 -12.76
CA HIS A 4 -13.00 2.23 -13.17
C HIS A 4 -14.09 2.34 -12.11
N ASP A 5 -15.27 2.79 -12.53
CA ASP A 5 -16.40 3.09 -11.64
C ASP A 5 -15.97 3.99 -10.47
N ASP A 6 -16.06 3.50 -9.23
CA ASP A 6 -15.72 4.19 -7.99
C ASP A 6 -14.31 3.84 -7.46
N ALA A 7 -13.50 3.12 -8.24
CA ALA A 7 -12.20 2.60 -7.84
C ALA A 7 -11.04 3.14 -8.67
N LEU A 8 -9.94 3.47 -7.99
CA LEU A 8 -8.64 3.63 -8.61
C LEU A 8 -8.00 2.25 -8.82
N CYS A 9 -7.65 1.93 -10.05
CA CYS A 9 -7.04 0.67 -10.44
C CYS A 9 -5.53 0.80 -10.67
N ILE A 10 -4.76 -0.07 -10.00
CA ILE A 10 -3.31 -0.19 -10.18
C ILE A 10 -2.98 -1.57 -10.76
N GLN A 11 -2.38 -1.58 -11.94
CA GLN A 11 -1.82 -2.77 -12.56
C GLN A 11 -0.35 -2.92 -12.14
N PHE A 12 0.02 -4.13 -11.74
CA PHE A 12 1.41 -4.48 -11.46
C PHE A 12 1.96 -5.29 -12.62
N THR A 13 3.19 -5.01 -13.03
CA THR A 13 3.86 -5.71 -14.14
C THR A 13 4.44 -7.06 -13.72
N HIS A 14 4.75 -7.23 -12.43
CA HIS A 14 5.35 -8.45 -11.89
C HIS A 14 4.49 -9.03 -10.77
N PHE A 15 4.15 -10.31 -10.90
CA PHE A 15 3.51 -11.13 -9.88
C PHE A 15 4.44 -12.29 -9.51
N ARG A 16 4.54 -12.63 -8.23
CA ARG A 16 5.50 -13.63 -7.71
C ARG A 16 4.88 -15.02 -7.49
N SER A 17 3.87 -15.40 -8.25
CA SER A 17 3.27 -16.73 -8.19
C SER A 17 3.45 -17.43 -9.54
N GLU A 18 4.14 -18.58 -9.52
CA GLU A 18 4.36 -19.45 -10.69
C GLU A 18 3.11 -20.22 -11.13
N GLN A 19 2.03 -20.13 -10.36
CA GLN A 19 0.71 -20.62 -10.74
C GLN A 19 -0.09 -19.48 -11.38
N VAL A 20 -0.08 -19.45 -12.70
CA VAL A 20 -0.84 -18.50 -13.51
C VAL A 20 -2.32 -18.88 -13.47
N ASP A 21 -3.03 -18.45 -12.43
CA ASP A 21 -4.47 -18.22 -12.52
C ASP A 21 -4.69 -16.81 -13.11
N GLU A 22 -5.47 -16.70 -14.19
CA GLU A 22 -5.81 -15.44 -14.85
C GLU A 22 -6.33 -14.37 -13.88
N ARG A 23 -6.94 -14.80 -12.77
CA ARG A 23 -7.42 -13.95 -11.67
C ARG A 23 -6.32 -13.11 -11.00
N LEU A 24 -5.06 -13.53 -11.07
CA LEU A 24 -3.92 -12.78 -10.52
C LEU A 24 -3.46 -11.62 -11.39
N ARG A 25 -3.96 -11.50 -12.64
CA ARG A 25 -3.71 -10.35 -13.52
C ARG A 25 -4.69 -9.19 -13.28
N CYS A 26 -5.67 -9.35 -12.39
CA CYS A 26 -6.63 -8.31 -12.10
C CYS A 26 -5.95 -7.09 -11.45
N PRO A 27 -6.26 -5.87 -11.90
CA PRO A 27 -5.74 -4.66 -11.26
C PRO A 27 -6.21 -4.59 -9.79
N ARG A 28 -5.32 -4.14 -8.91
CA ARG A 28 -5.71 -3.86 -7.52
C ARG A 28 -6.59 -2.63 -7.49
N ARG A 29 -7.79 -2.78 -6.92
CA ARG A 29 -8.78 -1.71 -6.79
C ARG A 29 -8.61 -1.02 -5.43
N ILE A 30 -8.55 0.31 -5.46
CA ILE A 30 -8.40 1.16 -4.28
C ILE A 30 -9.61 2.08 -4.23
N TYR A 31 -10.30 2.06 -3.09
CA TYR A 31 -11.52 2.83 -2.88
C TYR A 31 -11.29 3.99 -1.91
N CYS A 32 -12.15 5.01 -2.00
CA CYS A 32 -12.22 6.08 -1.02
C CYS A 32 -12.73 5.56 0.33
N ASN A 33 -12.19 6.09 1.43
CA ASN A 33 -12.76 5.95 2.76
C ASN A 33 -13.20 7.32 3.30
N PRO A 34 -14.43 7.78 2.98
CA PRO A 34 -14.92 9.08 3.46
C PRO A 34 -15.22 9.10 4.96
N LYS A 35 -15.36 7.94 5.62
CA LYS A 35 -15.66 7.85 7.05
C LYS A 35 -14.43 8.08 7.93
N CYS A 36 -13.26 7.66 7.46
CA CYS A 36 -11.98 7.87 8.13
C CYS A 36 -10.98 8.48 7.12
N PRO A 37 -11.09 9.80 6.83
CA PRO A 37 -10.29 10.45 5.81
C PRO A 37 -8.77 10.36 6.08
N GLU A 38 -8.37 10.24 7.34
CA GLU A 38 -6.97 10.14 7.77
C GLU A 38 -6.27 8.88 7.24
N ILE A 39 -7.04 7.83 6.95
CA ILE A 39 -6.54 6.57 6.38
C ILE A 39 -7.02 6.35 4.93
N CYS A 40 -7.62 7.36 4.30
CA CYS A 40 -8.15 7.25 2.94
C CYS A 40 -7.02 7.38 1.91
N PRO A 41 -6.70 6.31 1.15
CA PRO A 41 -5.59 6.34 0.20
C PRO A 41 -5.84 7.28 -0.98
N ILE A 42 -7.09 7.43 -1.43
CA ILE A 42 -7.44 8.35 -2.52
C ILE A 42 -7.26 9.81 -2.09
N LEU A 43 -7.71 10.15 -0.88
CA LEU A 43 -7.52 11.49 -0.34
C LEU A 43 -6.03 11.80 -0.14
N ALA A 44 -5.27 10.87 0.45
CA ALA A 44 -3.83 11.03 0.63
C ALA A 44 -3.09 11.23 -0.70
N LEU A 45 -3.46 10.47 -1.73
CA LEU A 45 -2.91 10.64 -3.07
C LEU A 45 -3.28 11.99 -3.69
N GLY A 46 -4.52 12.45 -3.52
CA GLY A 46 -4.96 13.76 -3.99
C GLY A 46 -4.17 14.90 -3.34
N ILE A 47 -4.00 14.87 -2.02
CA ILE A 47 -3.17 15.84 -1.29
C ILE A 47 -1.73 15.81 -1.81
N TYR A 48 -1.18 14.62 -2.05
CA TYR A 48 0.18 14.47 -2.57
C TYR A 48 0.32 15.12 -3.97
N LEU A 49 -0.60 14.85 -4.89
CA LEU A 49 -0.58 15.42 -6.25
C LEU A 49 -0.78 16.94 -6.28
N LEU A 50 -1.52 17.49 -5.32
CA LEU A 50 -1.67 18.95 -5.15
C LEU A 50 -0.42 19.60 -4.54
N SER A 51 0.33 18.86 -3.73
CA SER A 51 1.52 19.36 -3.03
C SER A 51 2.81 19.14 -3.83
N PHE A 52 2.83 18.15 -4.72
CA PHE A 52 3.99 17.72 -5.47
C PHE A 52 3.62 17.44 -6.93
N THR A 53 4.39 18.01 -7.85
CA THR A 53 4.27 17.68 -9.28
C THR A 53 5.02 16.38 -9.55
N PRO A 54 4.34 15.27 -9.92
CA PRO A 54 5.01 14.02 -10.22
C PRO A 54 5.80 14.11 -11.52
N ASP A 55 6.81 13.25 -11.65
CA ASP A 55 7.51 13.04 -12.90
C ASP A 55 6.60 12.29 -13.91
N PRO A 56 6.69 12.57 -15.22
CA PRO A 56 5.86 11.89 -16.22
C PRO A 56 5.95 10.36 -16.19
N GLU A 57 7.10 9.80 -15.79
CA GLU A 57 7.33 8.36 -15.69
C GLU A 57 7.08 7.81 -14.28
N LYS A 58 7.14 8.65 -13.24
CA LYS A 58 7.14 8.20 -11.83
C LYS A 58 6.27 9.06 -10.93
N LEU A 59 5.28 8.41 -10.33
CA LEU A 59 4.43 9.02 -9.30
C LEU A 59 5.23 9.46 -8.06
N PHE A 60 6.22 8.67 -7.65
CA PHE A 60 7.04 8.95 -6.48
C PHE A 60 8.51 9.12 -6.86
N PRO A 61 9.22 10.12 -6.31
CA PRO A 61 10.62 10.36 -6.61
C PRO A 61 11.54 9.28 -6.04
N GLY A 62 12.68 9.05 -6.68
CA GLY A 62 13.71 8.09 -6.25
C GLY A 62 13.51 6.67 -6.78
N ARG A 63 14.35 5.72 -6.31
CA ARG A 63 14.44 4.35 -6.86
C ARG A 63 14.20 3.22 -5.85
N SER A 64 13.83 3.53 -4.59
CA SER A 64 13.67 2.52 -3.53
C SER A 64 12.45 2.78 -2.63
N GLN A 65 11.25 2.78 -3.23
CA GLN A 65 10.01 3.11 -2.52
C GLN A 65 9.71 2.15 -1.36
N HIS A 66 9.99 0.86 -1.57
CA HIS A 66 9.82 -0.16 -0.53
C HIS A 66 10.70 0.12 0.68
N HIS A 67 12.00 0.38 0.47
CA HIS A 67 12.91 0.68 1.57
C HIS A 67 12.52 1.98 2.29
N ARG A 68 12.10 3.01 1.54
CA ARG A 68 11.61 4.28 2.11
C ARG A 68 10.38 4.06 2.98
N TYR A 69 9.42 3.26 2.51
CA TYR A 69 8.25 2.87 3.28
C TYR A 69 8.65 2.13 4.58
N LEU A 70 9.56 1.17 4.51
CA LEU A 70 10.02 0.45 5.71
C LEU A 70 10.72 1.37 6.72
N ASN A 71 11.54 2.32 6.25
CA ASN A 71 12.20 3.27 7.13
C ASN A 71 11.20 4.19 7.85
N ILE A 72 10.11 4.57 7.16
CA ILE A 72 9.02 5.35 7.77
C ILE A 72 8.29 4.53 8.83
N LEU A 73 8.00 3.24 8.56
CA LEU A 73 7.40 2.36 9.57
C LEU A 73 8.27 2.18 10.81
N GLN A 74 9.59 2.26 10.64
CA GLN A 74 10.55 2.18 11.74
C GLN A 74 10.85 3.54 12.38
N SER A 75 10.16 4.60 11.97
CA SER A 75 10.34 5.94 12.52
C SER A 75 10.00 5.99 14.02
N ARG A 76 10.61 6.95 14.71
CA ARG A 76 10.44 7.12 16.16
C ARG A 76 8.99 7.41 16.51
N GLU A 77 8.29 8.14 15.66
CA GLU A 77 6.89 8.54 15.82
C GLU A 77 5.97 7.30 15.78
N ILE A 78 6.15 6.44 14.78
CA ILE A 78 5.39 5.17 14.67
C ILE A 78 5.71 4.27 15.86
N ASN A 79 6.98 4.09 16.21
CA ASN A 79 7.38 3.24 17.34
C ASN A 79 6.78 3.71 18.67
N ARG A 80 6.71 5.02 18.89
CA ARG A 80 6.03 5.61 20.06
C ARG A 80 4.54 5.28 20.06
N GLY A 81 3.87 5.43 18.92
CA GLY A 81 2.47 5.06 18.77
C GLY A 81 2.22 3.59 19.06
N LEU A 82 3.06 2.69 18.54
CA LEU A 82 2.99 1.25 18.80
C LEU A 82 3.15 0.94 20.30
N THR A 83 4.16 1.54 20.95
CA THR A 83 4.38 1.32 22.39
C THR A 83 3.22 1.84 23.23
N ALA A 84 2.60 2.96 22.84
CA ALA A 84 1.42 3.50 23.52
C ALA A 84 0.20 2.55 23.41
N LEU A 85 0.14 1.75 22.36
CA LEU A 85 -0.86 0.69 22.15
C LEU A 85 -0.46 -0.65 22.81
N GLY A 86 0.67 -0.70 23.52
CA GLY A 86 1.18 -1.93 24.14
C GLY A 86 1.84 -2.90 23.16
N LEU A 87 2.16 -2.45 21.93
CA LEU A 87 2.79 -3.27 20.90
C LEU A 87 4.30 -2.99 20.86
N HIS A 88 5.11 -4.04 20.69
CA HIS A 88 6.53 -3.87 20.50
C HIS A 88 6.83 -3.71 18.99
N PRO A 89 7.65 -2.74 18.56
CA PRO A 89 7.92 -2.52 17.13
C PRO A 89 8.45 -3.74 16.37
N LYS A 90 9.15 -4.64 17.06
CA LYS A 90 9.64 -5.91 16.47
C LYS A 90 8.53 -6.90 16.14
N ASP A 91 7.33 -6.72 16.69
CA ASP A 91 6.18 -7.58 16.41
C ASP A 91 5.56 -7.24 15.04
N ILE A 92 5.86 -6.06 14.50
CA ILE A 92 5.45 -5.66 13.15
C ILE A 92 6.45 -6.19 12.14
N GLY A 93 6.05 -7.24 11.41
CA GLY A 93 6.86 -7.87 10.36
C GLY A 93 7.06 -6.96 9.14
N THR A 94 8.03 -6.04 9.20
CA THR A 94 8.40 -5.15 8.08
C THR A 94 8.86 -5.92 6.84
N HIS A 95 9.54 -7.07 7.02
CA HIS A 95 10.04 -7.91 5.92
C HIS A 95 8.92 -8.63 5.14
N SER A 96 7.73 -8.74 5.73
CA SER A 96 6.59 -9.52 5.23
C SER A 96 5.28 -8.73 5.26
N VAL A 97 5.31 -7.39 5.30
CA VAL A 97 4.10 -6.54 5.31
C VAL A 97 3.12 -6.91 4.20
N ARG A 98 3.64 -7.35 3.05
CA ARG A 98 2.88 -7.82 1.88
C ARG A 98 2.33 -9.25 1.98
N LEU A 99 2.39 -9.87 3.16
CA LEU A 99 1.89 -11.21 3.46
C LEU A 99 0.85 -11.14 4.59
N GLY A 100 -0.12 -12.04 4.58
CA GLY A 100 -1.18 -12.08 5.60
C GLY A 100 -2.22 -10.98 5.40
N ALA A 101 -2.40 -10.11 6.39
CA ALA A 101 -3.50 -9.14 6.45
C ALA A 101 -3.52 -8.15 5.27
N ALA A 102 -2.37 -7.67 4.79
CA ALA A 102 -2.33 -6.76 3.65
C ALA A 102 -2.73 -7.46 2.34
N THR A 103 -2.36 -8.73 2.16
CA THR A 103 -2.84 -9.54 1.04
C THR A 103 -4.34 -9.71 1.15
N TYR A 104 -4.83 -10.17 2.30
CA TYR A 104 -6.27 -10.35 2.55
C TYR A 104 -7.09 -9.08 2.24
N CYS A 105 -6.66 -7.92 2.75
CA CYS A 105 -7.33 -6.64 2.52
C CYS A 105 -7.25 -6.16 1.06
N SER A 106 -6.22 -6.56 0.29
CA SER A 106 -6.01 -6.06 -1.07
C SER A 106 -6.38 -7.04 -2.18
N SER A 107 -6.55 -8.33 -1.87
CA SER A 107 -6.92 -9.38 -2.82
C SER A 107 -8.24 -10.09 -2.47
N SER A 108 -8.88 -9.74 -1.35
CA SER A 108 -10.06 -10.46 -0.82
C SER A 108 -9.85 -11.98 -0.75
N SER A 109 -8.61 -12.41 -0.57
CA SER A 109 -8.22 -13.83 -0.52
C SER A 109 -7.31 -14.08 0.66
N THR A 110 -7.59 -15.14 1.42
CA THR A 110 -6.71 -15.65 2.48
C THR A 110 -5.54 -16.45 1.93
N PHE A 111 -5.53 -16.74 0.63
CA PHE A 111 -4.34 -17.30 -0.02
C PHE A 111 -3.26 -16.23 -0.09
N GLY A 112 -2.18 -16.46 0.64
CA GLY A 112 -0.92 -15.77 0.41
C GLY A 112 -0.40 -16.03 -1.01
N PRO A 113 0.54 -15.19 -1.50
CA PRO A 113 1.25 -15.48 -2.74
C PRO A 113 2.03 -16.80 -2.66
#